data_AF-A0A7C3Z1M8-F1
#
_entry.id   AF-A0A7C3Z1M8-F1
#
_cell.length_a   1.000
_cell.length_b   1.000
_cell.length_c   1.000
_cell.angle_alpha   90.00
_cell.angle_beta   90.00
_cell.angle_gamma   90.00
#
_symmetry.space_group_name_H-M   'P 1'
#
loop_
_entity.id
_entity.type
_entity.pdbx_description
1 polymer ?
#
loop_
_entity_poly.entity_id
_entity_poly.type
_entity_poly.pdbx_seq_one_letter_code
_entity_poly.pdbx_strand_id
1 'polypeptide(L)'
;MAEHSNKPMNLFIWLGPAWGLLVLGTGIAVFVTNFTFLSGVAPLWKAPLRFLRLALNLTLPLVFLPFCCRLLQGLINRRGRGLIGAPDVYLSLSPVKGWMVRPFQGIGLSLLFASRLLAVLQGYTGTPIRATEVLPTGYFQFGRFLVVTGLGILVSLLLSLAWALDDLGVRYRNDRTGEVRLMGRFLGVILPIGFGFYGFFNILANVPFLEALAAVFQMVVILYPPFCTLAVVHAFYLQRYGDHLLRCLRVDLT
;
A
#
# COMPACT_ATOMS: atom_id res chain seq x y z
N MET A 1 32.74 -12.93 9.07
CA MET A 1 32.73 -11.54 8.55
C MET A 1 32.57 -11.62 7.04
N ALA A 2 31.34 -11.59 6.54
CA ALA A 2 31.08 -11.46 5.11
C ALA A 2 30.77 -9.97 4.85
N GLU A 3 31.70 -9.30 4.18
CA GLU A 3 31.54 -7.94 3.69
C GLU A 3 30.51 -7.96 2.56
N HIS A 4 29.23 -7.98 2.93
CA HIS A 4 28.16 -7.88 1.96
C HIS A 4 28.10 -6.45 1.45
N SER A 5 28.81 -6.23 0.34
CA SER A 5 28.76 -5.06 -0.52
C SER A 5 27.34 -4.53 -0.59
N ASN A 6 27.10 -3.44 0.13
CA ASN A 6 25.83 -2.71 0.16
C ASN A 6 25.71 -1.98 -1.19
N LYS A 7 25.45 -2.75 -2.26
CA LYS A 7 25.33 -2.19 -3.61
C LYS A 7 24.22 -1.13 -3.56
N PRO A 8 24.51 0.11 -3.98
CA PRO A 8 23.51 1.17 -3.95
C PRO A 8 22.30 0.73 -4.79
N MET A 9 21.13 0.79 -4.18
CA MET A 9 19.89 0.35 -4.82
C MET A 9 19.61 1.25 -6.03
N ASN A 10 19.74 0.71 -7.25
CA ASN A 10 19.48 1.48 -8.46
C ASN A 10 17.96 1.63 -8.65
N LEU A 11 17.43 2.77 -8.20
CA LEU A 11 16.01 3.08 -8.16
C LEU A 11 15.34 2.92 -9.54
N PHE A 12 16.06 3.15 -10.63
CA PHE A 12 15.57 2.97 -12.00
C PHE A 12 15.22 1.50 -12.30
N ILE A 13 16.10 0.57 -11.92
CA ILE A 13 15.90 -0.88 -12.14
C ILE A 13 14.72 -1.37 -11.29
N TRP A 14 14.63 -0.89 -10.04
CA TRP A 14 13.57 -1.30 -9.12
C TRP A 14 12.18 -0.78 -9.49
N LEU A 15 12.10 0.40 -10.13
CA LEU A 15 10.86 0.93 -10.69
C LEU A 15 10.53 0.38 -12.07
N GLY A 16 11.41 -0.42 -12.69
CA GLY A 16 11.23 -0.97 -14.04
C GLY A 16 9.84 -1.58 -14.30
N PRO A 17 9.32 -2.44 -13.40
CA PRO A 17 7.96 -2.98 -13.55
C PRO A 17 6.87 -1.91 -13.55
N ALA A 18 6.99 -0.87 -12.72
CA ALA A 18 6.02 0.24 -12.70
C ALA A 18 6.03 1.03 -14.01
N TRP A 19 7.22 1.34 -14.54
CA TRP A 19 7.38 2.02 -15.83
C TRP A 19 6.84 1.17 -16.98
N GLY A 20 7.19 -0.12 -17.02
CA GLY A 20 6.73 -1.04 -18.06
C GLY A 20 5.20 -1.13 -18.10
N LEU A 21 4.56 -1.25 -16.92
CA LEU A 21 3.09 -1.33 -16.84
C LEU A 21 2.40 0.01 -17.15
N LEU A 22 3.03 1.14 -16.79
CA LEU A 22 2.54 2.48 -17.18
C LEU A 22 2.58 2.66 -18.70
N VAL A 23 3.70 2.33 -19.34
CA VAL A 23 3.88 2.43 -20.80
C VAL A 23 2.90 1.51 -21.52
N LEU A 24 2.81 0.24 -21.07
CA LEU A 24 1.89 -0.74 -21.64
C LEU A 24 0.43 -0.29 -21.47
N GLY A 25 0.03 0.12 -20.27
CA GLY A 25 -1.32 0.59 -19.99
C GLY A 25 -1.69 1.86 -20.78
N THR A 26 -0.73 2.78 -20.94
CA THR A 26 -0.93 3.98 -21.76
C THR A 26 -1.05 3.62 -23.23
N GLY A 27 -0.18 2.73 -23.74
CA GLY A 27 -0.24 2.24 -25.12
C GLY A 27 -1.56 1.56 -25.42
N ILE A 28 -2.00 0.63 -24.59
CA ILE A 28 -3.29 -0.05 -24.76
C ILE A 28 -4.45 0.96 -24.70
N ALA A 29 -4.42 1.94 -23.79
CA ALA A 29 -5.48 2.95 -23.68
C ALA A 29 -5.56 3.93 -24.87
N VAL A 30 -4.50 4.07 -25.67
CA VAL A 30 -4.54 4.84 -26.91
C VAL A 30 -5.36 4.12 -27.98
N PHE A 31 -5.23 2.80 -28.07
CA PHE A 31 -5.89 1.98 -29.11
C PHE A 31 -7.25 1.41 -28.66
N VAL A 32 -7.44 1.15 -27.37
CA VAL A 32 -8.64 0.53 -26.81
C VAL A 32 -9.47 1.58 -26.08
N THR A 33 -10.63 1.90 -26.64
CA THR A 33 -11.60 2.80 -26.00
C THR A 33 -12.03 2.24 -24.63
N ASN A 34 -12.00 3.09 -23.60
CA ASN A 34 -12.42 2.81 -22.22
C ASN A 34 -11.53 1.84 -21.40
N PHE A 35 -10.31 1.48 -21.87
CA PHE A 35 -9.43 0.57 -21.11
C PHE A 35 -8.95 1.13 -19.75
N THR A 36 -8.80 2.46 -19.62
CA THR A 36 -8.44 3.14 -18.35
C THR A 36 -9.28 4.39 -18.09
N PHE A 37 -10.53 4.40 -18.57
CA PHE A 37 -11.40 5.59 -18.58
C PHE A 37 -10.80 6.78 -19.36
N LEU A 38 -9.93 6.47 -20.32
CA LEU A 38 -9.26 7.39 -21.22
C LEU A 38 -9.30 6.76 -22.62
N SER A 39 -9.44 7.59 -23.65
CA SER A 39 -9.45 7.18 -25.06
C SER A 39 -8.76 8.25 -25.92
N GLY A 40 -8.23 7.84 -27.08
CA GLY A 40 -7.58 8.73 -28.04
C GLY A 40 -6.22 9.22 -27.55
N VAL A 41 -5.96 10.53 -27.67
CA VAL A 41 -4.67 11.16 -27.32
C VAL A 41 -4.58 11.50 -25.82
N ALA A 42 -5.73 11.55 -25.13
CA ALA A 42 -5.81 11.90 -23.71
C ALA A 42 -4.97 11.02 -22.75
N PRO A 43 -4.82 9.68 -22.96
CA PRO A 43 -3.96 8.83 -22.14
C PRO A 43 -2.52 9.31 -22.05
N LEU A 44 -1.95 9.86 -23.13
CA LEU A 44 -0.54 10.23 -23.21
C LEU A 44 -0.11 11.24 -22.14
N TRP A 45 -1.02 12.12 -21.72
CA TRP A 45 -0.74 13.13 -20.69
C TRP A 45 -1.56 12.92 -19.41
N LYS A 46 -2.79 12.41 -19.50
CA LYS A 46 -3.62 12.15 -18.30
C LYS A 46 -3.14 10.94 -17.50
N ALA A 47 -2.64 9.88 -18.14
CA ALA A 47 -2.19 8.69 -17.41
C ALA A 47 -0.92 8.96 -16.58
N PRO A 48 0.13 9.63 -17.10
CA PRO A 48 1.29 10.02 -16.30
C PRO A 48 0.94 10.96 -15.14
N LEU A 49 0.05 11.95 -15.37
CA LEU A 49 -0.40 12.86 -14.30
C LEU A 49 -1.19 12.11 -13.20
N ARG A 50 -2.07 11.19 -13.59
CA ARG A 50 -2.81 10.34 -12.64
C ARG A 50 -1.85 9.49 -11.82
N PHE A 51 -0.87 8.87 -12.48
CA PHE A 51 0.19 8.10 -11.82
C PHE A 51 0.98 8.97 -10.83
N LEU A 52 1.49 10.12 -11.27
CA LEU A 52 2.28 11.02 -10.43
C LEU A 52 1.48 11.45 -9.19
N ARG A 53 0.22 11.84 -9.37
CA ARG A 53 -0.65 12.23 -8.26
C ARG A 53 -0.85 11.09 -7.27
N LEU A 54 -1.13 9.88 -7.74
CA LEU A 54 -1.31 8.71 -6.87
C LEU A 54 -0.01 8.32 -6.18
N ALA A 55 1.11 8.31 -6.91
CA ALA A 55 2.43 8.01 -6.37
C ALA A 55 2.82 9.01 -5.28
N LEU A 56 2.62 10.32 -5.50
CA LEU A 56 2.86 11.34 -4.48
C LEU A 56 1.93 11.19 -3.27
N ASN A 57 0.63 10.97 -3.49
CA ASN A 57 -0.32 10.78 -2.40
C ASN A 57 0.00 9.56 -1.54
N LEU A 58 0.57 8.51 -2.14
CA LEU A 58 1.02 7.33 -1.43
C LEU A 58 2.40 7.52 -0.79
N THR A 59 3.33 8.23 -1.43
CA THR A 59 4.73 8.31 -0.95
C THR A 59 4.97 9.44 0.05
N LEU A 60 4.32 10.59 -0.07
CA LEU A 60 4.47 11.72 0.86
C LEU A 60 4.16 11.35 2.32
N PRO A 61 3.12 10.54 2.62
CA PRO A 61 2.81 10.15 3.99
C PRO A 61 3.94 9.41 4.71
N LEU A 62 4.91 8.82 4.01
CA LEU A 62 6.06 8.16 4.66
C LEU A 62 6.83 9.08 5.62
N VAL A 63 6.80 10.39 5.40
CA VAL A 63 7.43 11.36 6.31
C VAL A 63 6.83 11.29 7.73
N PHE A 64 5.57 10.88 7.86
CA PHE A 64 4.90 10.71 9.16
C PHE A 64 5.12 9.33 9.78
N LEU A 65 5.83 8.41 9.12
CA LEU A 65 6.08 7.07 9.63
C LEU A 65 6.74 7.05 11.03
N PRO A 66 7.75 7.89 11.34
CA PRO A 66 8.34 7.93 12.69
C PRO A 66 7.33 8.32 13.77
N PHE A 67 6.37 9.18 13.44
CA PHE A 67 5.29 9.56 14.35
C PHE A 67 4.36 8.37 14.60
N CYS A 68 3.96 7.64 13.55
CA CYS A 68 3.16 6.42 13.69
C CYS A 68 3.88 5.36 14.54
N CYS A 69 5.19 5.19 14.37
CA CYS A 69 6.01 4.30 15.19
C CYS A 69 5.95 4.65 16.69
N ARG A 70 6.05 5.94 17.04
CA ARG A 70 5.93 6.41 18.44
C ARG A 70 4.54 6.16 19.00
N LEU A 71 3.48 6.39 18.21
CA LEU A 71 2.11 6.09 18.64
C LEU A 71 1.92 4.60 18.91
N LEU A 72 2.42 3.74 18.01
CA LEU A 72 2.35 2.30 18.17
C LEU A 72 3.10 1.84 19.44
N GLN A 73 4.28 2.40 19.70
CA GLN A 73 5.02 2.17 20.93
C GLN A 73 4.18 2.54 22.16
N GLY A 74 3.55 3.72 22.16
CA GLY A 74 2.68 4.16 23.26
C GLY A 74 1.49 3.22 23.50
N LEU A 75 0.95 2.61 22.44
CA LEU A 75 -0.15 1.64 22.55
C LEU A 75 0.32 0.28 23.09
N ILE A 76 1.50 -0.19 22.67
CA ILE A 76 2.01 -1.53 23.03
C ILE A 76 2.63 -1.52 24.44
N ASN A 77 3.42 -0.49 24.77
CA ASN A 77 4.21 -0.44 26.01
C ASN A 77 3.34 -0.17 27.27
N ARG A 78 2.10 0.32 27.10
CA ARG A 78 1.17 0.57 28.22
C ARG A 78 0.76 -0.67 29.03
N ARG A 79 1.09 -1.88 28.59
CA ARG A 79 0.58 -3.14 29.16
C ARG A 79 1.64 -4.13 29.66
N GLY A 80 2.89 -3.68 29.91
CA GLY A 80 3.99 -4.57 30.34
C GLY A 80 4.38 -5.56 29.25
N ARG A 81 4.56 -5.03 28.04
CA ARG A 81 4.86 -5.77 26.81
C ARG A 81 5.97 -5.03 26.08
N GLY A 82 7.13 -5.65 25.95
CA GLY A 82 8.27 -5.10 25.21
C GLY A 82 8.25 -5.45 23.72
N LEU A 83 8.79 -4.56 22.90
CA LEU A 83 9.15 -4.85 21.51
C LEU A 83 10.64 -5.21 21.49
N ILE A 84 10.97 -6.39 20.98
CA ILE A 84 12.35 -6.83 20.79
C ILE A 84 12.68 -6.83 19.31
N GLY A 85 13.85 -6.31 18.99
CA GLY A 85 14.39 -6.29 17.64
C GLY A 85 15.34 -7.46 17.53
N ALA A 86 15.16 -8.30 16.52
CA ALA A 86 16.21 -9.23 16.18
C ALA A 86 17.30 -8.45 15.44
N PRO A 87 18.57 -8.42 15.90
CA PRO A 87 19.66 -7.73 15.21
C PRO A 87 19.97 -8.33 13.83
N ASP A 88 19.45 -9.53 13.53
CA ASP A 88 19.81 -10.35 12.36
C ASP A 88 18.84 -10.31 11.18
N VAL A 89 18.04 -9.26 11.02
CA VAL A 89 17.20 -9.15 9.82
C VAL A 89 17.93 -8.38 8.75
N TYR A 90 18.55 -9.16 7.86
CA TYR A 90 18.93 -8.74 6.52
C TYR A 90 17.84 -7.82 5.95
N LEU A 91 18.14 -6.54 5.80
CA LEU A 91 17.44 -5.59 4.92
C LEU A 91 17.58 -6.01 3.43
N SER A 92 17.70 -7.32 3.16
CA SER A 92 17.69 -7.91 1.83
C SER A 92 16.28 -7.79 1.30
N LEU A 93 16.03 -6.67 0.63
CA LEU A 93 14.85 -6.50 -0.20
C LEU A 93 14.84 -7.60 -1.26
N SER A 94 13.97 -8.58 -1.09
CA SER A 94 13.69 -9.53 -2.16
C SER A 94 12.95 -8.80 -3.29
N PRO A 95 13.45 -8.85 -4.54
CA PRO A 95 12.76 -8.28 -5.70
C PRO A 95 11.31 -8.76 -5.81
N VAL A 96 11.06 -10.03 -5.50
CA VAL A 96 9.71 -10.62 -5.52
C VAL A 96 8.80 -9.96 -4.47
N LYS A 97 9.33 -9.69 -3.27
CA LYS A 97 8.57 -9.01 -2.21
C LYS A 97 8.21 -7.58 -2.64
N GLY A 98 9.17 -6.84 -3.21
CA GLY A 98 8.97 -5.46 -3.65
C GLY A 98 8.09 -5.31 -4.90
N TRP A 99 8.21 -6.22 -5.86
CA TRP A 99 7.51 -6.14 -7.14
C TRP A 99 6.15 -6.83 -7.16
N MET A 100 5.98 -7.94 -6.44
CA MET A 100 4.71 -8.68 -6.48
C MET A 100 3.94 -8.49 -5.18
N VAL A 101 4.53 -8.92 -4.07
CA VAL A 101 3.80 -9.04 -2.80
C VAL A 101 3.29 -7.67 -2.34
N ARG A 102 4.17 -6.68 -2.16
CA ARG A 102 3.80 -5.36 -1.64
C ARG A 102 2.76 -4.61 -2.49
N PRO A 103 2.87 -4.54 -3.83
CA PRO A 103 1.86 -3.86 -4.63
C PRO A 103 0.48 -4.49 -4.51
N PHE A 104 0.39 -5.82 -4.56
CA PHE A 104 -0.89 -6.51 -4.38
C PHE A 104 -1.46 -6.32 -2.97
N GLN A 105 -0.61 -6.22 -1.94
CA GLN A 105 -1.06 -5.89 -0.59
C GLN A 105 -1.69 -4.50 -0.51
N GLY A 106 -1.08 -3.51 -1.15
CA GLY A 106 -1.63 -2.15 -1.23
C GLY A 106 -2.96 -2.10 -1.97
N ILE A 107 -3.05 -2.81 -3.11
CA ILE A 107 -4.30 -2.92 -3.88
C ILE A 107 -5.40 -3.56 -3.02
N GLY A 108 -5.14 -4.72 -2.40
CA GLY A 108 -6.12 -5.41 -1.55
C GLY A 108 -6.60 -4.56 -0.37
N LEU A 109 -5.69 -3.88 0.31
CA LEU A 109 -6.02 -2.98 1.43
C LEU A 109 -6.87 -1.78 0.95
N SER A 110 -6.53 -1.19 -0.20
CA SER A 110 -7.28 -0.09 -0.78
C SER A 110 -8.71 -0.48 -1.16
N LEU A 111 -8.92 -1.68 -1.69
CA LEU A 111 -10.25 -2.22 -2.00
C LEU A 111 -11.10 -2.43 -0.74
N LEU A 112 -10.51 -2.93 0.34
CA LEU A 112 -11.23 -3.08 1.60
C LEU A 112 -11.64 -1.73 2.18
N PHE A 113 -10.72 -0.78 2.25
CA PHE A 113 -11.01 0.54 2.79
C PHE A 113 -12.04 1.28 1.93
N ALA A 114 -11.93 1.18 0.59
CA ALA A 114 -12.92 1.73 -0.32
C ALA A 114 -14.31 1.12 -0.08
N SER A 115 -14.42 -0.22 0.02
CA SER A 115 -15.71 -0.88 0.23
C SER A 115 -16.33 -0.58 1.59
N ARG A 116 -15.53 -0.50 2.66
CA ARG A 116 -16.02 -0.15 4.01
C ARG A 116 -16.42 1.31 4.11
N LEU A 117 -15.66 2.21 3.52
CA LEU A 117 -16.01 3.63 3.47
C LEU A 117 -17.32 3.85 2.71
N LEU A 118 -17.50 3.13 1.59
CA LEU A 118 -18.76 3.16 0.84
C LEU A 118 -19.94 2.70 1.69
N ALA A 119 -19.77 1.60 2.44
CA ALA A 119 -20.80 1.09 3.35
C ALA A 119 -21.12 2.06 4.50
N VAL A 120 -20.12 2.73 5.08
CA VAL A 120 -20.32 3.75 6.13
C VAL A 120 -21.05 4.97 5.58
N LEU A 121 -20.66 5.43 4.39
CA LEU A 121 -21.33 6.54 3.71
C LEU A 121 -22.80 6.19 3.42
N GLN A 122 -23.07 5.00 2.88
CA GLN A 122 -24.45 4.52 2.67
C GLN A 122 -25.26 4.46 3.98
N GLY A 123 -24.63 4.01 5.08
CA GLY A 123 -25.27 3.98 6.40
C GLY A 123 -25.57 5.36 6.96
N TYR A 124 -24.74 6.36 6.65
CA TYR A 124 -24.94 7.75 7.08
C TYR A 124 -25.95 8.51 6.21
N THR A 125 -25.92 8.29 4.89
CA THR A 125 -26.79 9.00 3.94
C THR A 125 -28.16 8.35 3.78
N GLY A 126 -28.39 7.15 4.35
CA GLY A 126 -29.64 6.41 4.25
C GLY A 126 -30.04 6.03 2.82
N THR A 127 -29.13 6.21 1.87
CA THR A 127 -29.37 6.05 0.43
C THR A 127 -28.32 5.09 -0.15
N PRO A 128 -28.73 4.12 -0.98
CA PRO A 128 -27.80 3.17 -1.58
C PRO A 128 -26.97 3.89 -2.65
N ILE A 129 -25.81 4.41 -2.24
CA ILE A 129 -24.81 4.99 -3.15
C ILE A 129 -24.31 3.86 -4.05
N ARG A 130 -24.69 3.87 -5.33
CA ARG A 130 -24.20 2.89 -6.31
C ARG A 130 -22.73 3.17 -6.58
N ALA A 131 -21.92 2.12 -6.79
CA ALA A 131 -20.50 2.25 -7.14
C ALA A 131 -20.26 3.14 -8.38
N THR A 132 -21.28 3.29 -9.23
CA THR A 132 -21.32 4.18 -10.40
C THR A 132 -21.38 5.68 -10.06
N GLU A 133 -21.88 6.07 -8.89
CA GLU A 133 -21.79 7.46 -8.40
C GLU A 133 -20.39 7.79 -7.87
N VAL A 134 -19.60 6.75 -7.59
CA VAL A 134 -18.17 6.81 -7.28
C VAL A 134 -17.31 6.71 -8.54
N LEU A 135 -17.89 6.74 -9.74
CA LEU A 135 -17.20 6.97 -11.01
C LEU A 135 -17.27 8.46 -11.39
N PRO A 136 -16.29 9.00 -12.15
CA PRO A 136 -16.12 10.44 -12.28
C PRO A 136 -17.23 11.06 -13.13
N THR A 137 -18.02 11.96 -12.55
CA THR A 137 -18.66 13.02 -13.33
C THR A 137 -17.54 13.97 -13.80
N GLY A 138 -17.65 14.56 -14.98
CA GLY A 138 -16.60 15.40 -15.57
C GLY A 138 -16.23 16.67 -14.79
N TYR A 139 -16.73 16.83 -13.55
CA TYR A 139 -16.57 17.99 -12.69
C TYR A 139 -15.75 17.66 -11.45
N PHE A 140 -14.87 18.58 -11.06
CA PHE A 140 -14.07 18.45 -9.85
C PHE A 140 -14.97 18.61 -8.61
N GLN A 141 -15.07 17.55 -7.81
CA GLN A 141 -15.78 17.58 -6.53
C GLN A 141 -14.77 17.59 -5.38
N PHE A 142 -14.67 18.72 -4.69
CA PHE A 142 -13.69 18.91 -3.61
C PHE A 142 -13.83 17.89 -2.46
N GLY A 143 -15.07 17.61 -2.03
CA GLY A 143 -15.32 16.63 -0.95
C GLY A 143 -14.83 15.23 -1.31
N ARG A 144 -15.16 14.76 -2.52
CA ARG A 144 -14.69 13.46 -3.02
C ARG A 144 -13.17 13.41 -3.18
N PHE A 145 -12.57 14.52 -3.62
CA PHE A 145 -11.11 14.64 -3.68
C PHE A 145 -10.47 14.51 -2.29
N LEU A 146 -10.99 15.19 -1.27
CA LEU A 146 -10.48 15.09 0.12
C LEU A 146 -10.63 13.67 0.66
N VAL A 147 -11.78 13.03 0.45
CA VAL A 147 -12.03 11.66 0.92
C VAL A 147 -11.07 10.66 0.28
N VAL A 148 -10.89 10.71 -1.04
CA VAL A 148 -9.95 9.82 -1.75
C VAL A 148 -8.50 10.09 -1.34
N THR A 149 -8.15 11.37 -1.15
CA THR A 149 -6.81 11.77 -0.70
C THR A 149 -6.54 11.25 0.70
N GLY A 150 -7.43 11.50 1.66
CA GLY A 150 -7.33 11.02 3.03
C GLY A 150 -7.30 9.50 3.15
N LEU A 151 -8.10 8.80 2.35
CA LEU A 151 -8.05 7.34 2.27
C LEU A 151 -6.68 6.84 1.78
N GLY A 152 -6.15 7.49 0.74
CA GLY A 152 -4.81 7.17 0.22
C GLY A 152 -3.72 7.39 1.26
N ILE A 153 -3.78 8.48 2.02
CA ILE A 153 -2.86 8.78 3.12
C ILE A 153 -2.95 7.69 4.21
N LEU A 154 -4.17 7.35 4.63
CA LEU A 154 -4.40 6.33 5.66
C LEU A 154 -3.86 4.95 5.23
N VAL A 155 -4.21 4.52 4.00
CA VAL A 155 -3.74 3.25 3.42
C VAL A 155 -2.22 3.25 3.33
N SER A 156 -1.62 4.34 2.84
CA SER A 156 -0.16 4.46 2.77
C SER A 156 0.50 4.32 4.14
N LEU A 157 0.02 5.03 5.17
CA LEU A 157 0.60 4.99 6.50
C LEU A 157 0.48 3.62 7.16
N LEU A 158 -0.71 3.02 7.09
CA LEU A 158 -0.95 1.69 7.65
C LEU A 158 -0.06 0.63 6.99
N LEU A 159 0.03 0.67 5.66
CA LEU A 159 0.82 -0.27 4.89
C LEU A 159 2.32 -0.06 5.13
N SER A 160 2.78 1.19 5.14
CA SER A 160 4.17 1.55 5.44
C SER A 160 4.58 1.15 6.85
N LEU A 161 3.69 1.29 7.83
CA LEU A 161 3.91 0.85 9.21
C LEU A 161 3.99 -0.67 9.30
N ALA A 162 3.04 -1.39 8.69
CA ALA A 162 3.03 -2.84 8.67
C ALA A 162 4.29 -3.40 8.00
N TRP A 163 4.70 -2.84 6.86
CA TRP A 163 5.94 -3.22 6.18
C TRP A 163 7.18 -2.85 6.98
N ALA A 164 7.20 -1.70 7.66
CA ALA A 164 8.33 -1.33 8.51
C ALA A 164 8.50 -2.30 9.68
N LEU A 165 7.42 -2.72 10.34
CA LEU A 165 7.49 -3.72 11.40
C LEU A 165 7.98 -5.10 10.89
N ASP A 166 7.55 -5.49 9.69
CA ASP A 166 7.97 -6.74 9.05
C ASP A 166 9.43 -6.72 8.58
N ASP A 167 9.86 -5.65 7.93
CA ASP A 167 11.21 -5.50 7.41
C ASP A 167 12.26 -5.26 8.51
N LEU A 168 11.88 -4.53 9.57
CA LEU A 168 12.73 -4.35 10.76
C LEU A 168 12.71 -5.57 11.69
N GLY A 169 11.92 -6.61 11.36
CA GLY A 169 11.89 -7.84 12.13
C GLY A 169 11.39 -7.67 13.56
N VAL A 170 10.51 -6.69 13.81
CA VAL A 170 10.06 -6.35 15.17
C VAL A 170 9.23 -7.50 15.73
N ARG A 171 9.67 -8.04 16.87
CA ARG A 171 9.01 -9.11 17.60
C ARG A 171 8.32 -8.55 18.83
N TYR A 172 7.16 -9.10 19.12
CA TYR A 172 6.41 -8.81 20.32
C TYR A 172 6.81 -9.80 21.40
N ARG A 173 7.31 -9.33 22.56
CA ARG A 173 7.54 -10.17 23.73
C ARG A 173 6.46 -9.87 24.78
N ASN A 174 5.82 -10.92 25.27
CA ASN A 174 4.97 -10.82 26.44
C ASN A 174 5.81 -11.08 27.70
N ASP A 175 6.03 -10.06 28.52
CA ASP A 175 6.84 -10.20 29.74
C ASP A 175 6.17 -11.10 30.78
N ARG A 176 4.84 -11.28 30.69
CA ARG A 176 4.08 -12.16 31.59
C ARG A 176 4.17 -13.65 31.24
N THR A 177 4.37 -14.00 29.97
CA THR A 177 4.37 -15.41 29.51
C THR A 177 5.69 -15.84 28.90
N GLY A 178 6.63 -14.92 28.70
CA GLY A 178 7.88 -15.17 27.99
C GLY A 178 7.72 -15.45 26.49
N GLU A 179 6.49 -15.46 25.95
CA GLU A 179 6.24 -15.74 24.54
C GLU A 179 6.73 -14.61 23.65
N VAL A 180 7.54 -14.97 22.66
CA VAL A 180 7.97 -14.09 21.57
C VAL A 180 7.14 -14.41 20.33
N ARG A 181 6.28 -13.49 19.89
CA ARG A 181 5.49 -13.62 18.67
C ARG A 181 5.99 -12.66 17.60
N LEU A 182 6.14 -13.15 16.37
CA LEU A 182 6.49 -12.33 15.22
C LEU A 182 5.29 -11.50 14.78
N MET A 183 5.37 -10.18 14.97
CA MET A 183 4.27 -9.27 14.61
C MET A 183 4.23 -9.02 13.09
N GLY A 184 5.40 -8.97 12.44
CA GLY A 184 5.56 -8.65 11.03
C GLY A 184 4.95 -9.66 10.05
N ARG A 185 5.27 -10.95 10.19
CA ARG A 185 4.94 -11.97 9.18
C ARG A 185 3.44 -12.19 8.99
N PHE A 186 2.67 -12.08 10.08
CA PHE A 186 1.21 -12.23 10.05
C PHE A 186 0.50 -10.99 9.49
N LEU A 187 0.92 -9.78 9.92
CA LEU A 187 0.34 -8.52 9.45
C LEU A 187 0.70 -8.19 8.01
N GLY A 188 1.92 -8.52 7.59
CA GLY A 188 2.40 -8.28 6.23
C GLY A 188 1.67 -9.15 5.22
N VAL A 189 1.66 -10.47 5.39
CA VAL A 189 1.25 -11.40 4.33
C VAL A 189 -0.22 -11.79 4.39
N ILE A 190 -0.77 -12.09 5.56
CA ILE A 190 -2.10 -12.72 5.68
C ILE A 190 -3.21 -11.68 5.50
N LEU A 191 -3.04 -10.52 6.11
CA LEU A 191 -4.05 -9.47 6.14
C LEU A 191 -4.42 -8.98 4.72
N PRO A 192 -3.47 -8.73 3.80
CA PRO A 192 -3.83 -8.24 2.48
C PRO A 192 -4.34 -9.32 1.53
N ILE A 193 -3.96 -10.60 1.73
CA ILE A 193 -4.54 -11.74 1.01
C ILE A 193 -6.02 -11.86 1.41
N GLY A 194 -6.32 -11.89 2.71
CA GLY A 194 -7.69 -11.95 3.19
C GLY A 194 -8.54 -10.77 2.73
N PHE A 195 -7.97 -9.57 2.73
CA PHE A 195 -8.66 -8.36 2.28
C PHE A 195 -8.85 -8.29 0.76
N GLY A 196 -7.87 -8.75 -0.01
CA GLY A 196 -7.98 -8.86 -1.47
C GLY A 196 -9.10 -9.82 -1.89
N PHE A 197 -9.16 -11.00 -1.26
CA PHE A 197 -10.25 -11.96 -1.49
C PHE A 197 -11.61 -11.37 -1.10
N TYR A 198 -11.72 -10.76 0.09
CA TYR A 198 -12.97 -10.15 0.53
C TYR A 198 -13.46 -9.05 -0.43
N GLY A 199 -12.57 -8.15 -0.88
CA GLY A 199 -12.91 -7.12 -1.85
C GLY A 199 -13.35 -7.70 -3.20
N PHE A 200 -12.65 -8.73 -3.68
CA PHE A 200 -12.99 -9.42 -4.93
C PHE A 200 -14.35 -10.12 -4.87
N PHE A 201 -14.64 -10.87 -3.80
CA PHE A 201 -15.94 -11.51 -3.60
C PHE A 201 -17.08 -10.49 -3.52
N ASN A 202 -16.84 -9.33 -2.91
CA ASN A 202 -17.83 -8.28 -2.84
C ASN A 202 -18.14 -7.66 -4.23
N ILE A 203 -17.16 -7.59 -5.13
CA ILE A 203 -17.39 -7.16 -6.52
C ILE A 203 -18.19 -8.23 -7.27
N LEU A 204 -17.78 -9.50 -7.14
CA LEU A 204 -18.47 -10.64 -7.78
C LEU A 204 -19.93 -10.80 -7.35
N ALA A 205 -20.27 -10.43 -6.11
CA ALA A 205 -21.64 -10.52 -5.62
C ALA A 205 -22.61 -9.56 -6.33
N ASN A 206 -22.10 -8.49 -6.96
CA ASN A 206 -22.91 -7.39 -7.48
C ASN A 206 -22.82 -7.20 -9.00
N VAL A 207 -21.91 -7.91 -9.68
CA VAL A 207 -21.56 -7.67 -11.09
C VAL A 207 -21.32 -9.03 -11.79
N PRO A 208 -21.72 -9.20 -13.06
CA PRO A 208 -21.39 -10.40 -13.85
C PRO A 208 -19.90 -10.72 -13.84
N PHE A 209 -19.53 -12.00 -13.81
CA PHE A 209 -18.15 -12.46 -13.63
C PHE A 209 -17.14 -11.80 -14.60
N LEU A 210 -17.48 -11.72 -15.89
CA LEU A 210 -16.61 -11.13 -16.91
C LEU A 210 -16.37 -9.64 -16.70
N GLU A 211 -17.40 -8.89 -16.30
CA GLU A 211 -17.31 -7.46 -16.01
C GLU A 211 -16.53 -7.21 -14.71
N ALA A 212 -16.77 -8.03 -13.69
CA ALA A 212 -16.00 -7.99 -12.44
C ALA A 212 -14.51 -8.26 -12.69
N LEU A 213 -14.19 -9.26 -13.52
CA LEU A 213 -12.82 -9.59 -13.89
C LEU A 213 -12.15 -8.45 -14.66
N ALA A 214 -12.85 -7.86 -15.64
CA ALA A 214 -12.37 -6.70 -16.39
C ALA A 214 -12.11 -5.50 -15.47
N ALA A 215 -13.03 -5.21 -14.54
CA ALA A 215 -12.88 -4.12 -13.57
C ALA A 215 -11.67 -4.33 -12.65
N VAL A 216 -11.49 -5.55 -12.12
CA VAL A 216 -10.35 -5.91 -11.26
C VAL A 216 -9.03 -5.80 -12.04
N PHE A 217 -9.00 -6.26 -13.29
CA PHE A 217 -7.83 -6.13 -14.14
C PHE A 217 -7.47 -4.66 -14.39
N GLN A 218 -8.44 -3.81 -14.70
CA GLN A 218 -8.23 -2.37 -14.85
C GLN A 218 -7.72 -1.72 -13.57
N MET A 219 -8.26 -2.11 -12.41
CA MET A 219 -7.78 -1.63 -11.10
C MET A 219 -6.32 -2.02 -10.87
N VAL A 220 -5.93 -3.27 -11.17
CA VAL A 220 -4.54 -3.72 -11.05
C VAL A 220 -3.64 -2.91 -11.97
N VAL A 221 -4.01 -2.72 -13.24
CA VAL A 221 -3.21 -1.95 -14.21
C VAL A 221 -2.99 -0.50 -13.75
N ILE A 222 -4.02 0.14 -13.18
CA ILE A 222 -3.97 1.53 -12.74
C ILE A 222 -3.21 1.70 -11.41
N LEU A 223 -3.45 0.79 -10.44
CA LEU A 223 -2.95 0.92 -9.07
C LEU A 223 -1.59 0.25 -8.85
N TYR A 224 -1.22 -0.73 -9.67
CA TYR A 224 0.06 -1.42 -9.52
C TYR A 224 1.27 -0.47 -9.61
N PRO A 225 1.39 0.41 -10.64
CA PRO A 225 2.54 1.33 -10.73
C PRO A 225 2.73 2.23 -9.49
N PRO A 226 1.70 2.94 -8.97
CA PRO A 226 1.89 3.80 -7.81
C PRO A 226 2.16 3.00 -6.51
N PHE A 227 1.58 1.81 -6.33
CA PHE A 227 1.92 0.96 -5.17
C PHE A 227 3.30 0.31 -5.27
N CYS A 228 3.78 -0.02 -6.49
CA CYS A 228 5.15 -0.45 -6.72
C CYS A 228 6.13 0.68 -6.41
N THR A 229 5.81 1.92 -6.81
CA THR A 229 6.59 3.10 -6.46
C THR A 229 6.65 3.29 -4.94
N LEU A 230 5.51 3.14 -4.25
CA LEU A 230 5.45 3.17 -2.79
C LEU A 230 6.37 2.12 -2.16
N ALA A 231 6.32 0.88 -2.63
CA ALA A 231 7.13 -0.22 -2.12
C ALA A 231 8.63 0.05 -2.26
N VAL A 232 9.07 0.57 -3.40
CA VAL A 232 10.48 0.90 -3.68
C VAL A 232 10.94 2.11 -2.86
N VAL A 233 10.13 3.16 -2.76
CA VAL A 233 10.44 4.35 -1.96
C VAL A 233 10.49 4.01 -0.48
N HIS A 234 9.55 3.20 0.01
CA HIS A 234 9.52 2.71 1.39
C HIS A 234 10.77 1.90 1.75
N ALA A 235 11.18 1.01 0.86
CA ALA A 235 12.40 0.25 0.99
C ALA A 235 13.65 1.12 1.11
N PHE A 236 13.77 2.12 0.23
CA PHE A 236 14.85 3.09 0.28
C PHE A 236 14.82 3.92 1.57
N TYR A 237 13.61 4.32 2.00
CA TYR A 237 13.41 5.05 3.25
C TYR A 237 13.85 4.22 4.46
N LEU A 238 13.52 2.92 4.50
CA LEU A 238 13.99 2.02 5.56
C LEU A 238 15.50 1.82 5.55
N GLN A 239 16.13 1.67 4.39
CA GLN A 239 17.59 1.56 4.30
C GLN A 239 18.29 2.82 4.85
N ARG A 240 17.67 4.00 4.68
CA ARG A 240 18.24 5.27 5.11
C ARG A 240 17.92 5.63 6.57
N TYR A 241 16.71 5.31 7.04
CA TYR A 241 16.16 5.78 8.32
C TYR A 241 15.75 4.64 9.28
N GLY A 242 16.07 3.38 8.97
CA GLY A 242 15.70 2.20 9.75
C GLY A 242 16.11 2.31 11.22
N ASP A 243 17.35 2.71 11.49
CA ASP A 243 17.87 2.88 12.85
C ASP A 243 17.07 3.93 13.64
N HIS A 244 16.69 5.04 12.98
CA HIS A 244 15.88 6.07 13.59
C HIS A 244 14.47 5.57 13.91
N LEU A 245 13.89 4.73 13.04
CA LEU A 245 12.58 4.11 13.28
C LEU A 245 12.64 3.11 14.45
N LEU A 246 13.70 2.30 14.54
CA LEU A 246 13.93 1.40 15.68
C LEU A 246 14.05 2.16 17.00
N ARG A 247 14.78 3.28 17.01
CA ARG A 247 14.84 4.19 18.17
C ARG A 247 13.47 4.77 18.52
N CYS A 248 12.67 5.16 17.52
CA CYS A 248 11.31 5.65 17.74
C CYS A 248 10.37 4.57 18.31
N LEU A 249 10.62 3.30 18.01
CA LEU A 249 9.89 2.16 18.58
C LEU A 249 10.42 1.73 19.97
N ARG A 250 11.53 2.32 20.46
CA ARG A 250 12.28 1.90 21.66
C ARG A 250 12.43 0.38 21.75
N VAL A 251 12.94 -0.19 20.66
CA VAL A 251 13.22 -1.60 20.58
C VAL A 251 14.54 -1.86 21.29
N ASP A 252 14.54 -2.71 22.31
CA ASP A 252 15.78 -3.16 22.96
C ASP A 252 16.54 -4.05 21.96
N LEU A 253 17.73 -3.61 21.57
CA LEU A 253 18.66 -4.37 20.75
C LEU A 253 19.38 -5.35 21.68
N THR A 254 18.95 -6.62 21.66
CA THR A 254 19.58 -7.73 22.39
C THR A 254 20.56 -8.48 21.50
#